data_AF-A0A6P0JSD1-F1
#
_entry.id   AF-A0A6P0JSD1-F1
#
_cell.length_a   1.000
_cell.length_b   1.000
_cell.length_c   1.000
_cell.angle_alpha   90.00
_cell.angle_beta   90.00
_cell.angle_gamma   90.00
#
_symmetry.space_group_name_H-M   'P 1'
#
loop_
_entity.id
_entity.type
_entity.pdbx_description
1 polymer ?
#
loop_
_entity_poly.entity_id
_entity_poly.type
_entity_poly.pdbx_seq_one_letter_code
_entity_poly.pdbx_strand_id
1 'polypeptide(L)'
;MSKPIYELVDELPEHNMTVRVLNALDFVVPGEWENIVGFKETIRKVTGEDDEELVQQIGDRAVWLYNDKSQGYQRAMWLYQTVDSVDSALGSAALANKVGEKVKLLGFLNRLTPKPDKAQSMDLALKLVVELLAFCQINGIPGDSIGDFVASLSDYSGESIMRMSALICLDALIPLGPDFIAKAQSTIEGLNPSELNNNPVYSRVEGMIPGDDADGKLGFIGESFDSVKGWMSGFVEERDLSRDRILNNIGGFIEVADDKLDYVAAFLDMTTNYYEHTGTQTLAKRLINRAFAEI
;
A
#
# COMPACT_ATOMS: atom_id res chain seq x y z
N MET A 1 9.91 -6.81 20.47
CA MET A 1 8.78 -7.66 20.06
C MET A 1 7.96 -6.85 19.08
N SER A 2 7.52 -7.43 17.97
CA SER A 2 6.52 -6.79 17.10
C SER A 2 5.24 -6.58 17.90
N LYS A 3 4.50 -5.50 17.62
CA LYS A 3 3.18 -5.29 18.21
C LYS A 3 2.27 -6.46 17.84
N PRO A 4 1.41 -6.93 18.77
CA PRO A 4 0.43 -7.95 18.46
C PRO A 4 -0.60 -7.41 17.45
N ILE A 5 -1.21 -8.30 16.67
CA ILE A 5 -2.13 -7.91 15.59
C ILE A 5 -3.35 -7.12 16.11
N TYR A 6 -3.90 -7.46 17.28
CA TYR A 6 -5.04 -6.74 17.82
C TYR A 6 -4.70 -5.28 18.10
N GLU A 7 -3.51 -5.00 18.66
CA GLU A 7 -3.06 -3.64 18.94
C GLU A 7 -2.87 -2.85 17.64
N LEU A 8 -2.30 -3.47 16.60
CA LEU A 8 -2.16 -2.83 15.29
C LEU A 8 -3.50 -2.45 14.66
N VAL A 9 -4.52 -3.31 14.80
CA VAL A 9 -5.87 -3.05 14.26
C VAL A 9 -6.65 -2.05 15.10
N ASP A 10 -6.49 -2.08 16.43
CA ASP A 10 -7.12 -1.14 17.36
C ASP A 10 -6.53 0.28 17.23
N GLU A 11 -5.26 0.39 16.85
CA GLU A 11 -4.57 1.67 16.63
C GLU A 11 -4.78 2.26 15.22
N LEU A 12 -5.46 1.54 14.32
CA LEU A 12 -5.77 2.08 13.00
C LEU A 12 -6.58 3.38 13.14
N PRO A 13 -6.25 4.42 12.37
CA PRO A 13 -6.96 5.69 12.46
C PRO A 13 -8.38 5.55 11.90
N GLU A 14 -9.39 5.96 12.66
CA GLU A 14 -10.75 6.13 12.15
C GLU A 14 -10.84 7.32 11.18
N HIS A 15 -10.06 8.37 11.46
CA HIS A 15 -10.08 9.63 10.74
C HIS A 15 -8.67 10.22 10.60
N ASN A 16 -8.07 10.09 9.41
CA ASN A 16 -6.84 10.80 9.05
C ASN A 16 -6.80 11.09 7.53
N MET A 17 -5.66 11.56 7.02
CA MET A 17 -5.51 11.80 5.58
C MET A 17 -5.55 10.51 4.75
N THR A 18 -4.90 9.43 5.21
CA THR A 18 -5.01 8.10 4.57
C THR A 18 -6.47 7.71 4.35
N VAL A 19 -7.28 7.70 5.42
CA VAL A 19 -8.70 7.32 5.36
C VAL A 19 -9.49 8.27 4.45
N ARG A 20 -9.21 9.57 4.47
CA ARG A 20 -9.88 10.54 3.58
C ARG A 20 -9.56 10.27 2.12
N VAL A 21 -8.30 10.00 1.79
CA VAL A 21 -7.86 9.70 0.43
C VAL A 21 -8.44 8.37 -0.05
N LEU A 22 -8.40 7.31 0.76
CA LEU A 22 -8.99 6.02 0.41
C LEU A 22 -10.50 6.12 0.17
N ASN A 23 -11.24 6.86 1.01
CA ASN A 23 -12.65 7.15 0.75
C ASN A 23 -12.86 7.97 -0.53
N ALA A 24 -11.97 8.91 -0.83
CA ALA A 24 -12.05 9.68 -2.07
C ALA A 24 -11.73 8.83 -3.32
N LEU A 25 -11.06 7.69 -3.15
CA LEU A 25 -10.80 6.71 -4.21
C LEU A 25 -11.90 5.64 -4.32
N ASP A 26 -12.98 5.71 -3.52
CA ASP A 26 -14.09 4.75 -3.60
C ASP A 26 -14.69 4.70 -5.03
N PHE A 27 -14.69 5.80 -5.78
CA PHE A 27 -15.16 5.78 -7.17
C PHE A 27 -14.37 4.85 -8.11
N VAL A 28 -13.14 4.46 -7.73
CA VAL A 28 -12.28 3.54 -8.47
C VAL A 28 -12.71 2.10 -8.24
N VAL A 29 -13.13 1.78 -7.01
CA VAL A 29 -13.55 0.43 -6.56
C VAL A 29 -14.78 0.55 -5.64
N PRO A 30 -15.96 0.89 -6.20
CA PRO A 30 -17.10 1.34 -5.39
C PRO A 30 -17.58 0.30 -4.39
N GLY A 31 -17.57 0.66 -3.11
CA GLY A 31 -18.05 -0.18 -2.02
C GLY A 31 -17.16 -1.38 -1.68
N GLU A 32 -15.99 -1.50 -2.31
CA GLU A 32 -15.03 -2.57 -1.97
C GLU A 32 -14.44 -2.35 -0.58
N TRP A 33 -14.10 -1.11 -0.22
CA TRP A 33 -13.38 -0.82 1.02
C TRP A 33 -14.22 -0.10 2.06
N GLU A 34 -14.07 -0.52 3.31
CA GLU A 34 -14.62 0.12 4.49
C GLU A 34 -13.50 0.30 5.53
N ASN A 35 -13.49 1.44 6.22
CA ASN A 35 -12.52 1.67 7.30
C ASN A 35 -12.94 0.97 8.60
N ILE A 36 -12.86 -0.36 8.63
CA ILE A 36 -13.10 -1.14 9.84
C ILE A 36 -11.87 -1.00 10.75
N VAL A 37 -12.10 -0.50 11.96
CA VAL A 37 -11.10 -0.30 13.03
C VAL A 37 -11.56 -1.06 14.27
N GLY A 38 -10.61 -1.59 15.03
CA GLY A 38 -10.89 -2.40 16.20
C GLY A 38 -10.94 -3.88 15.88
N PHE A 39 -10.12 -4.67 16.56
CA PHE A 39 -9.93 -6.08 16.26
C PHE A 39 -11.20 -6.90 16.48
N LYS A 40 -11.91 -6.61 17.59
CA LYS A 40 -13.19 -7.25 17.91
C LYS A 40 -14.26 -6.94 16.86
N GLU A 41 -14.36 -5.68 16.45
CA GLU A 41 -15.33 -5.26 15.43
C GLU A 41 -15.01 -5.89 14.08
N THR A 42 -13.71 -6.00 13.75
CA THR A 42 -13.25 -6.72 12.56
C THR A 42 -13.66 -8.19 12.61
N ILE A 43 -13.55 -8.86 13.76
CA ILE A 43 -14.02 -10.26 13.90
C ILE A 43 -15.51 -10.34 13.57
N ARG A 44 -16.35 -9.55 14.25
CA ARG A 44 -17.80 -9.55 14.03
C ARG A 44 -18.17 -9.29 12.58
N LYS A 45 -17.53 -8.30 11.95
CA LYS A 45 -17.80 -7.92 10.57
C LYS A 45 -17.38 -9.00 9.56
N VAL A 46 -16.27 -9.70 9.82
CA VAL A 46 -15.73 -10.74 8.92
C VAL A 46 -16.48 -12.06 9.07
N THR A 47 -16.83 -12.46 10.29
CA THR A 47 -17.44 -13.78 10.56
C THR A 47 -18.96 -13.72 10.66
N GLY A 48 -19.55 -12.57 10.99
CA GLY A 48 -20.97 -12.43 11.32
C GLY A 48 -21.34 -12.90 12.73
N GLU A 49 -20.35 -13.21 13.57
CA GLU A 49 -20.56 -13.75 14.91
C GLU A 49 -20.67 -12.65 15.97
N ASP A 50 -21.70 -12.72 16.81
CA ASP A 50 -21.92 -11.81 17.94
C ASP A 50 -21.74 -12.49 19.30
N ASP A 51 -21.57 -13.81 19.35
CA ASP A 51 -21.31 -14.54 20.58
C ASP A 51 -19.93 -14.18 21.15
N GLU A 52 -19.93 -13.64 22.37
CA GLU A 52 -18.71 -13.10 23.00
C GLU A 52 -17.65 -14.17 23.25
N GLU A 53 -18.04 -15.41 23.53
CA GLU A 53 -17.10 -16.51 23.75
C GLU A 53 -16.46 -16.94 22.43
N LEU A 54 -17.25 -17.07 21.37
CA LEU A 54 -16.75 -17.41 20.03
C LEU A 54 -15.85 -16.30 19.46
N VAL A 55 -16.25 -15.03 19.59
CA VAL A 55 -15.44 -13.87 19.18
C VAL A 55 -14.09 -13.87 19.90
N GLN A 56 -14.06 -14.18 21.20
CA GLN A 56 -12.82 -14.29 21.96
C GLN A 56 -11.94 -15.44 21.46
N GLN A 57 -12.51 -16.63 21.22
CA GLN A 57 -11.78 -17.80 20.72
C GLN A 57 -11.14 -17.51 19.35
N ILE A 58 -11.88 -16.89 18.43
CA ILE A 58 -11.37 -16.47 17.12
C ILE A 58 -10.22 -15.48 17.30
N GLY A 59 -10.39 -14.48 18.18
CA GLY A 59 -9.36 -13.51 18.49
C GLY A 59 -8.07 -14.13 19.01
N ASP A 60 -8.17 -15.03 20.00
CA ASP A 60 -7.02 -15.72 20.58
C ASP A 60 -6.29 -16.58 19.54
N ARG A 61 -7.05 -17.29 18.68
CA ARG A 61 -6.48 -18.10 17.61
C ARG A 61 -5.79 -17.25 16.55
N ALA A 62 -6.39 -16.14 16.15
CA ALA A 62 -5.79 -15.20 15.20
C ALA A 62 -4.48 -14.59 15.74
N VAL A 63 -4.44 -14.23 17.03
CA VAL A 63 -3.22 -13.75 17.70
C VAL A 63 -2.14 -14.84 17.76
N TRP A 64 -2.51 -16.09 18.01
CA TRP A 64 -1.58 -17.22 17.96
C TRP A 64 -0.99 -17.39 16.55
N LEU A 65 -1.83 -17.40 15.51
CA LEU A 65 -1.42 -17.54 14.11
C LEU A 65 -0.45 -16.42 13.69
N TYR A 66 -0.72 -15.18 14.10
CA TYR A 66 0.15 -14.04 13.83
C TYR A 66 1.53 -14.17 14.48
N ASN A 67 1.60 -14.72 15.69
CA ASN A 67 2.85 -14.86 16.45
C ASN A 67 3.68 -16.09 16.04
N ASP A 68 3.09 -17.04 15.31
CA ASP A 68 3.83 -18.15 14.73
C ASP A 68 4.68 -17.68 13.55
N LYS A 69 6.00 -17.58 13.79
CA LYS A 69 6.99 -17.13 12.79
C LYS A 69 7.04 -17.99 11.53
N SER A 70 6.54 -19.22 11.58
CA SER A 70 6.46 -20.08 10.40
C SER A 70 5.37 -19.62 9.42
N GLN A 71 4.38 -18.83 9.87
CA GLN A 71 3.22 -18.42 9.06
C GLN A 71 3.46 -17.17 8.19
N GLY A 72 4.56 -16.44 8.35
CA GLY A 72 4.90 -15.30 7.49
C GLY A 72 4.14 -13.98 7.74
N TYR A 73 3.03 -13.98 8.50
CA TYR A 73 2.21 -12.78 8.73
C TYR A 73 2.97 -11.58 9.32
N GLN A 74 3.88 -11.79 10.27
CA GLN A 74 4.71 -10.71 10.81
C GLN A 74 5.69 -10.13 9.77
N ARG A 75 6.19 -10.96 8.83
CA ARG A 75 7.06 -10.48 7.75
C ARG A 75 6.25 -9.68 6.73
N ALA A 76 5.04 -10.13 6.40
CA ALA A 76 4.11 -9.36 5.57
C ALA A 76 3.76 -8.01 6.21
N MET A 77 3.46 -7.98 7.50
CA MET A 77 3.20 -6.73 8.23
C MET A 77 4.41 -5.79 8.15
N TRP A 78 5.59 -6.32 8.43
CA TRP A 78 6.83 -5.54 8.37
C TRP A 78 7.07 -4.96 6.97
N LEU A 79 6.80 -5.70 5.90
CA LEU A 79 6.89 -5.21 4.52
C LEU A 79 5.96 -4.01 4.29
N TYR A 80 4.69 -4.12 4.67
CA TYR A 80 3.70 -3.02 4.54
C TYR A 80 4.07 -1.79 5.36
N GLN A 81 4.56 -1.96 6.59
CA GLN A 81 5.02 -0.85 7.42
C GLN A 81 6.31 -0.22 6.88
N THR A 82 7.18 -1.01 6.27
CA THR A 82 8.48 -0.55 5.80
C THR A 82 8.33 0.37 4.59
N VAL A 83 7.45 0.03 3.65
CA VAL A 83 7.31 0.80 2.42
C VAL A 83 6.71 2.20 2.67
N ASP A 84 5.81 2.36 3.63
CA ASP A 84 5.23 3.68 3.99
C ASP A 84 6.07 4.49 5.00
N SER A 85 6.78 3.82 5.92
CA SER A 85 7.54 4.51 6.98
C SER A 85 8.82 5.20 6.48
N VAL A 86 9.30 4.83 5.29
CA VAL A 86 10.45 5.49 4.66
C VAL A 86 10.07 6.89 4.17
N ASP A 87 8.85 7.08 3.67
CA ASP A 87 8.40 8.34 3.07
C ASP A 87 7.74 9.30 4.09
N SER A 88 7.11 8.76 5.14
CA SER A 88 6.35 9.54 6.13
C SER A 88 7.18 10.14 7.30
N ALA A 89 8.46 9.78 7.44
CA ALA A 89 9.31 10.05 8.62
C ALA A 89 9.55 11.54 8.97
N LEU A 90 9.14 12.49 8.12
CA LEU A 90 9.35 13.92 8.32
C LEU A 90 8.07 14.78 8.38
N GLY A 91 6.88 14.22 8.10
CA GLY A 91 5.69 15.03 7.79
C GLY A 91 4.52 14.98 8.79
N SER A 92 4.26 13.82 9.39
CA SER A 92 3.01 13.57 10.13
C SER A 92 2.86 14.42 11.41
N ALA A 93 3.94 14.59 12.16
CA ALA A 93 3.96 15.41 13.38
C ALA A 93 3.67 16.91 13.11
N ALA A 94 4.00 17.41 11.91
CA ALA A 94 3.80 18.82 11.54
C ALA A 94 2.36 19.13 11.10
N LEU A 95 1.56 18.11 10.80
CA LEU A 95 0.20 18.22 10.25
C LEU A 95 -0.89 17.94 11.28
N ALA A 96 -0.60 17.17 12.33
CA ALA A 96 -1.52 16.95 13.45
C ALA A 96 -2.05 18.26 14.07
N ASN A 97 -1.24 19.33 14.03
CA ASN A 97 -1.60 20.66 14.54
C ASN A 97 -2.27 21.58 13.50
N LYS A 98 -2.54 21.12 12.26
CA LYS A 98 -2.91 21.99 11.13
C LYS A 98 -4.21 21.62 10.42
N VAL A 99 -4.94 20.62 10.91
CA VAL A 99 -6.27 20.24 10.40
C VAL A 99 -7.25 21.37 10.70
N GLY A 100 -7.56 22.20 9.70
CA GLY A 100 -8.59 23.26 9.82
C GLY A 100 -8.45 24.48 8.91
N GLU A 101 -7.28 24.75 8.32
CA GLU A 101 -7.07 26.00 7.54
C GLU A 101 -6.51 25.74 6.13
N LYS A 102 -7.36 25.92 5.10
CA LYS A 102 -6.98 25.79 3.67
C LYS A 102 -5.78 26.65 3.27
N VAL A 103 -5.62 27.83 3.88
CA VAL A 103 -4.53 28.78 3.58
C VAL A 103 -3.16 28.28 4.08
N LYS A 104 -3.11 27.47 5.14
CA LYS A 104 -1.86 26.89 5.67
C LYS A 104 -1.35 25.71 4.85
N LEU A 105 -2.22 25.04 4.09
CA LEU A 105 -1.87 23.91 3.22
C LEU A 105 -1.04 24.37 2.01
N LEU A 106 -1.44 25.43 1.32
CA LEU A 106 -0.69 25.97 0.16
C LEU A 106 0.74 26.41 0.53
N GLY A 107 0.91 27.03 1.71
CA GLY A 107 2.24 27.40 2.22
C GLY A 107 3.11 26.21 2.63
N PHE A 108 2.49 25.07 2.95
CA PHE A 108 3.18 23.81 3.23
C PHE A 108 3.59 23.09 1.93
N LEU A 109 2.72 23.06 0.92
CA LEU A 109 3.03 22.51 -0.40
C LEU A 109 4.27 23.15 -1.01
N ASN A 110 4.40 24.49 -0.93
CA ASN A 110 5.58 25.19 -1.47
C ASN A 110 6.92 24.82 -0.78
N ARG A 111 6.90 24.07 0.34
CA ARG A 111 8.10 23.58 1.04
C ARG A 111 8.44 22.12 0.71
N LEU A 112 7.59 21.46 -0.08
CA LEU A 112 7.83 20.11 -0.55
C LEU A 112 8.71 20.14 -1.80
N THR A 113 9.62 19.19 -1.88
CA THR A 113 10.43 18.98 -3.08
C THR A 113 9.86 17.76 -3.79
N PRO A 114 9.26 17.94 -4.98
CA PRO A 114 8.86 16.80 -5.78
C PRO A 114 10.01 15.82 -6.02
N LYS A 115 9.74 14.52 -5.90
CA LYS A 115 10.69 13.48 -6.28
C LYS A 115 10.84 13.47 -7.81
N PRO A 116 12.06 13.29 -8.36
CA PRO A 116 12.24 13.16 -9.81
C PRO A 116 11.59 11.87 -10.34
N ASP A 117 11.17 11.86 -11.61
CA ASP A 117 10.52 10.69 -12.26
C ASP A 117 11.27 9.37 -12.03
N LYS A 118 12.62 9.39 -12.07
CA LYS A 118 13.43 8.20 -11.80
C LYS A 118 13.16 7.61 -10.41
N ALA A 119 13.06 8.46 -9.38
CA ALA A 119 12.80 8.02 -8.01
C ALA A 119 11.34 7.54 -7.84
N GLN A 120 10.38 8.23 -8.47
CA GLN A 120 8.97 7.82 -8.45
C GLN A 120 8.74 6.47 -9.14
N SER A 121 9.35 6.26 -10.30
CA SER A 121 9.33 4.98 -11.02
C SER A 121 9.91 3.84 -10.18
N MET A 122 11.01 4.09 -9.46
CA MET A 122 11.59 3.11 -8.55
C MET A 122 10.68 2.81 -7.36
N ASP A 123 10.06 3.83 -6.79
CA ASP A 123 9.16 3.68 -5.64
C ASP A 123 7.93 2.86 -6.00
N LEU A 124 7.29 3.18 -7.13
CA LEU A 124 6.18 2.39 -7.71
C LEU A 124 6.57 0.92 -7.90
N ALA A 125 7.73 0.65 -8.50
CA ALA A 125 8.20 -0.71 -8.73
C ALA A 125 8.46 -1.48 -7.42
N LEU A 126 9.04 -0.81 -6.42
CA LEU A 126 9.32 -1.41 -5.12
C LEU A 126 8.05 -1.65 -4.31
N LYS A 127 7.07 -0.73 -4.34
CA LYS A 127 5.75 -0.90 -3.74
C LYS A 127 5.00 -2.10 -4.34
N LEU A 128 5.11 -2.30 -5.66
CA LEU A 128 4.58 -3.49 -6.32
C LEU A 128 5.29 -4.78 -5.87
N VAL A 129 6.63 -4.77 -5.81
CA VAL A 129 7.40 -5.93 -5.33
C VAL A 129 7.08 -6.23 -3.86
N VAL A 130 6.90 -5.21 -3.03
CA VAL A 130 6.48 -5.36 -1.63
C VAL A 130 5.11 -6.04 -1.55
N GLU A 131 4.14 -5.67 -2.39
CA GLU A 131 2.84 -6.35 -2.46
C GLU A 131 2.99 -7.83 -2.81
N LEU A 132 3.80 -8.15 -3.83
CA LEU A 132 4.08 -9.52 -4.24
C LEU A 132 4.72 -10.33 -3.11
N LEU A 133 5.75 -9.79 -2.47
CA LEU A 133 6.43 -10.46 -1.36
C LEU A 133 5.48 -10.67 -0.18
N ALA A 134 4.66 -9.67 0.16
CA ALA A 134 3.68 -9.77 1.22
C ALA A 134 2.60 -10.82 0.89
N PHE A 135 2.13 -10.86 -0.36
CA PHE A 135 1.24 -11.91 -0.86
C PHE A 135 1.87 -13.30 -0.65
N CYS A 136 3.13 -13.49 -1.03
CA CYS A 136 3.80 -14.78 -0.86
C CYS A 136 3.91 -15.17 0.62
N GLN A 137 4.26 -14.22 1.50
CA GLN A 137 4.34 -14.44 2.94
C GLN A 137 2.98 -14.81 3.56
N ILE A 138 1.90 -14.14 3.17
CA ILE A 138 0.54 -14.38 3.68
C ILE A 138 0.03 -15.76 3.30
N ASN A 139 0.38 -16.22 2.10
CA ASN A 139 -0.07 -17.50 1.56
C ASN A 139 0.90 -18.66 1.84
N GLY A 140 2.05 -18.40 2.48
CA GLY A 140 3.05 -19.42 2.80
C GLY A 140 3.73 -20.04 1.57
N ILE A 141 3.81 -19.28 0.47
CA ILE A 141 4.45 -19.71 -0.78
C ILE A 141 5.83 -19.04 -0.96
N PRO A 142 6.71 -19.59 -1.83
CA PRO A 142 8.02 -19.00 -2.12
C PRO A 142 7.92 -17.54 -2.58
N GLY A 143 8.88 -16.70 -2.16
CA GLY A 143 8.88 -15.25 -2.41
C GLY A 143 9.07 -14.84 -3.88
N ASP A 144 9.39 -15.78 -4.75
CA ASP A 144 9.57 -15.62 -6.19
C ASP A 144 8.35 -16.09 -7.02
N SER A 145 7.21 -16.34 -6.37
CA SER A 145 5.98 -16.84 -7.00
C SER A 145 5.21 -15.75 -7.76
N ILE A 146 5.84 -15.12 -8.76
CA ILE A 146 5.26 -14.02 -9.57
C ILE A 146 3.96 -14.46 -10.25
N GLY A 147 3.92 -15.67 -10.82
CA GLY A 147 2.73 -16.16 -11.51
C GLY A 147 1.50 -16.31 -10.61
N ASP A 148 1.69 -16.83 -9.40
CA ASP A 148 0.61 -16.97 -8.41
C ASP A 148 0.08 -15.60 -7.96
N PHE A 149 1.00 -14.64 -7.78
CA PHE A 149 0.62 -13.26 -7.47
C PHE A 149 -0.20 -12.64 -8.61
N VAL A 150 0.26 -12.72 -9.85
CA VAL A 150 -0.45 -12.17 -11.01
C VAL A 150 -1.84 -12.79 -11.18
N ALA A 151 -1.97 -14.11 -11.00
CA ALA A 151 -3.26 -14.78 -11.04
C ALA A 151 -4.21 -14.25 -9.95
N SER A 152 -3.70 -14.04 -8.74
CA SER A 152 -4.49 -13.57 -7.60
C SER A 152 -5.04 -12.16 -7.78
N LEU A 153 -4.43 -11.30 -8.61
CA LEU A 153 -4.89 -9.92 -8.83
C LEU A 153 -6.31 -9.83 -9.39
N SER A 154 -6.79 -10.88 -10.06
CA SER A 154 -8.17 -10.97 -10.54
C SER A 154 -9.19 -11.21 -9.42
N ASP A 155 -8.74 -11.78 -8.29
CA ASP A 155 -9.54 -12.07 -7.10
C ASP A 155 -9.30 -11.03 -5.98
N TYR A 156 -8.52 -9.99 -6.25
CA TYR A 156 -8.33 -8.91 -5.28
C TYR A 156 -9.65 -8.19 -5.05
N SER A 157 -10.04 -8.11 -3.77
CA SER A 157 -11.24 -7.42 -3.30
C SER A 157 -10.92 -6.68 -2.00
N GLY A 158 -11.85 -5.86 -1.54
CA GLY A 158 -11.72 -5.23 -0.23
C GLY A 158 -10.51 -4.32 -0.08
N GLU A 159 -9.76 -4.57 0.98
CA GLU A 159 -8.58 -3.80 1.38
C GLU A 159 -7.41 -4.00 0.41
N SER A 160 -7.30 -5.17 -0.23
CA SER A 160 -6.24 -5.45 -1.21
C SER A 160 -6.46 -4.72 -2.53
N ILE A 161 -7.69 -4.73 -3.07
CA ILE A 161 -7.95 -3.99 -4.32
C ILE A 161 -7.90 -2.47 -4.09
N MET A 162 -8.34 -1.99 -2.93
CA MET A 162 -8.20 -0.57 -2.57
C MET A 162 -6.72 -0.17 -2.44
N ARG A 163 -5.85 -1.01 -1.87
CA ARG A 163 -4.40 -0.76 -1.82
C ARG A 163 -3.80 -0.63 -3.23
N MET A 164 -4.15 -1.54 -4.14
CA MET A 164 -3.66 -1.47 -5.52
C MET A 164 -4.26 -0.28 -6.29
N SER A 165 -5.51 0.10 -5.99
CA SER A 165 -6.14 1.31 -6.53
C SER A 165 -5.39 2.56 -6.09
N ALA A 166 -5.03 2.64 -4.82
CA ALA A 166 -4.22 3.72 -4.26
C ALA A 166 -2.81 3.75 -4.88
N LEU A 167 -2.14 2.61 -5.06
CA LEU A 167 -0.86 2.53 -5.78
C LEU A 167 -0.96 3.12 -7.19
N ILE A 168 -1.94 2.67 -7.98
CA ILE A 168 -2.12 3.15 -9.36
C ILE A 168 -2.44 4.65 -9.38
N CYS A 169 -3.28 5.13 -8.48
CA CYS A 169 -3.70 6.53 -8.47
C CYS A 169 -2.61 7.46 -7.94
N LEU A 170 -2.03 7.15 -6.78
CA LEU A 170 -1.19 8.04 -5.99
C LEU A 170 0.29 7.97 -6.38
N ASP A 171 0.79 6.80 -6.76
CA ASP A 171 2.20 6.56 -7.05
C ASP A 171 2.51 6.35 -8.54
N ALA A 172 1.46 6.13 -9.35
CA ALA A 172 1.58 6.00 -10.80
C ALA A 172 0.99 7.21 -11.53
N LEU A 173 -0.33 7.34 -11.62
CA LEU A 173 -0.99 8.32 -12.49
C LEU A 173 -0.75 9.77 -12.07
N ILE A 174 -0.83 10.08 -10.77
CA ILE A 174 -0.57 11.45 -10.27
C ILE A 174 0.88 11.87 -10.56
N PRO A 175 1.93 11.18 -10.08
CA PRO A 175 3.31 11.62 -10.27
C PRO A 175 3.83 11.39 -11.69
N LEU A 176 3.61 10.20 -12.27
CA LEU A 176 4.27 9.79 -13.52
C LEU A 176 3.41 10.07 -14.77
N GLY A 177 2.08 10.15 -14.61
CA GLY A 177 1.15 10.48 -15.70
C GLY A 177 0.62 9.26 -16.43
N PRO A 178 -0.08 9.43 -17.57
CA PRO A 178 -0.69 8.32 -18.29
C PRO A 178 0.33 7.31 -18.81
N ASP A 179 1.57 7.75 -19.09
CA ASP A 179 2.66 6.90 -19.58
C ASP A 179 3.46 6.22 -18.43
N PHE A 180 2.93 6.16 -17.20
CA PHE A 180 3.67 5.68 -16.02
C PHE A 180 4.28 4.29 -16.22
N ILE A 181 3.59 3.38 -16.92
CA ILE A 181 4.09 2.02 -17.19
C ILE A 181 5.37 2.08 -18.02
N ALA A 182 5.34 2.82 -19.13
CA ALA A 182 6.49 2.96 -20.01
C ALA A 182 7.65 3.68 -19.31
N LYS A 183 7.35 4.72 -18.51
CA LYS A 183 8.35 5.42 -17.70
C LYS A 183 9.00 4.53 -16.66
N ALA A 184 8.21 3.76 -15.93
CA ALA A 184 8.70 2.84 -14.90
C ALA A 184 9.54 1.72 -15.53
N GLN A 185 9.04 1.10 -16.60
CA GLN A 185 9.78 0.07 -17.33
C GLN A 185 11.12 0.58 -17.86
N SER A 186 11.11 1.71 -18.59
CA SER A 186 12.36 2.31 -19.10
C SER A 186 13.33 2.71 -17.99
N THR A 187 12.80 3.12 -16.82
CA THR A 187 13.64 3.42 -15.66
C THR A 187 14.30 2.17 -15.12
N ILE A 188 13.55 1.09 -14.91
CA ILE A 188 14.08 -0.18 -14.37
C ILE A 188 15.11 -0.79 -15.32
N GLU A 189 14.82 -0.81 -16.63
CA GLU A 189 15.74 -1.32 -17.66
C GLU A 189 17.03 -0.49 -17.76
N GLY A 190 16.95 0.81 -17.45
CA GLY A 190 18.09 1.73 -17.49
C GLY A 190 18.85 1.89 -16.17
N LEU A 191 18.43 1.20 -15.10
CA LEU A 191 19.08 1.27 -13.80
C LEU A 191 20.36 0.44 -13.79
N ASN A 192 21.41 0.98 -13.19
CA ASN A 192 22.52 0.14 -12.73
C ASN A 192 22.17 -0.46 -11.36
N PRO A 193 22.56 -1.71 -11.07
CA PRO A 193 22.26 -2.35 -9.77
C PRO A 193 22.74 -1.56 -8.56
N SER A 194 23.86 -0.84 -8.68
CA SER A 194 24.40 0.00 -7.61
C SER A 194 23.48 1.18 -7.25
N GLU A 195 22.61 1.60 -8.16
CA GLU A 195 21.66 2.69 -7.94
C GLU A 195 20.47 2.26 -7.08
N LEU A 196 20.18 0.95 -6.98
CA LEU A 196 19.16 0.43 -6.07
C LEU A 196 19.47 0.79 -4.61
N ASN A 197 20.74 0.75 -4.21
CA ASN A 197 21.18 1.05 -2.84
C ASN A 197 20.91 2.50 -2.43
N ASN A 198 20.70 3.41 -3.39
CA ASN A 198 20.34 4.79 -3.11
C ASN A 198 18.85 4.94 -2.75
N ASN A 199 18.04 3.92 -3.00
CA ASN A 199 16.64 3.91 -2.61
C ASN A 199 16.49 3.36 -1.17
N PRO A 200 15.95 4.15 -0.22
CA PRO A 200 15.90 3.71 1.17
C PRO A 200 14.90 2.59 1.44
N VAL A 201 13.84 2.44 0.63
CA VAL A 201 12.93 1.28 0.70
C VAL A 201 13.69 0.02 0.32
N TYR A 202 14.35 0.03 -0.85
CA TYR A 202 15.16 -1.10 -1.32
C TYR A 202 16.16 -1.54 -0.25
N SER A 203 16.95 -0.62 0.30
CA SER A 203 17.97 -0.92 1.32
C SER A 203 17.41 -1.55 2.59
N ARG A 204 16.10 -1.40 2.88
CA ARG A 204 15.44 -2.08 4.00
C ARG A 204 14.91 -3.44 3.63
N VAL A 205 14.33 -3.60 2.44
CA VAL A 205 13.64 -4.83 2.02
C VAL A 205 14.50 -5.77 1.17
N GLU A 206 15.70 -5.37 0.77
CA GLU A 206 16.54 -6.12 -0.18
C GLU A 206 16.84 -7.55 0.27
N GLY A 207 16.84 -7.85 1.57
CA GLY A 207 17.06 -9.20 2.09
C GLY A 207 15.90 -10.16 1.83
N MET A 208 14.74 -9.65 1.45
CA MET A 208 13.54 -10.42 1.09
C MET A 208 13.32 -10.50 -0.42
N ILE A 209 14.00 -9.67 -1.21
CA ILE A 209 13.90 -9.68 -2.68
C ILE A 209 14.72 -10.86 -3.22
N PRO A 210 14.12 -11.79 -3.99
CA PRO A 210 14.84 -12.87 -4.66
C PRO A 210 15.96 -12.37 -5.57
N GLY A 211 17.07 -13.14 -5.60
CA GLY A 211 18.29 -12.80 -6.33
C GLY A 211 19.52 -12.87 -5.44
N ASP A 212 20.57 -13.54 -5.92
CA ASP A 212 21.81 -13.76 -5.15
C ASP A 212 22.65 -12.49 -4.98
N ASP A 213 22.47 -11.51 -5.87
CA ASP A 213 23.19 -10.24 -5.91
C ASP A 213 22.28 -9.09 -6.38
N ALA A 214 22.85 -7.88 -6.50
CA ALA A 214 22.10 -6.70 -6.91
C ALA A 214 21.58 -6.81 -8.36
N ASP A 215 22.28 -7.51 -9.25
CA ASP A 215 21.84 -7.77 -10.63
C ASP A 215 20.61 -8.68 -10.62
N GLY A 216 20.65 -9.79 -9.87
CA GLY A 216 19.53 -10.72 -9.71
C GLY A 216 18.29 -10.04 -9.11
N LYS A 217 18.48 -9.20 -8.08
CA LYS A 217 17.38 -8.45 -7.46
C LYS A 217 16.78 -7.40 -8.39
N LEU A 218 17.61 -6.69 -9.16
CA LEU A 218 17.12 -5.78 -10.19
C LEU A 218 16.33 -6.53 -11.25
N GLY A 219 16.82 -7.70 -11.68
CA GLY A 219 16.13 -8.60 -12.59
C GLY A 219 14.76 -9.02 -12.06
N PHE A 220 14.68 -9.43 -10.79
CA PHE A 220 13.42 -9.79 -10.15
C PHE A 220 12.42 -8.63 -10.09
N ILE A 221 12.89 -7.41 -9.75
CA ILE A 221 12.05 -6.20 -9.75
C ILE A 221 11.50 -5.94 -11.16
N GLY A 222 12.35 -6.04 -12.19
CA GLY A 222 11.96 -5.87 -13.58
C GLY A 222 10.93 -6.90 -14.04
N GLU A 223 11.17 -8.18 -13.78
CA GLU A 223 10.26 -9.28 -14.14
C GLU A 223 8.91 -9.16 -13.42
N SER A 224 8.93 -8.79 -12.14
CA SER A 224 7.71 -8.56 -11.36
C SER A 224 6.86 -7.42 -11.94
N PHE A 225 7.51 -6.29 -12.28
CA PHE A 225 6.82 -5.15 -12.88
C PHE A 225 6.28 -5.49 -14.28
N ASP A 226 7.09 -6.13 -15.12
CA ASP A 226 6.72 -6.53 -16.47
C ASP A 226 5.50 -7.48 -16.48
N SER A 227 5.44 -8.40 -15.51
CA SER A 227 4.35 -9.38 -15.38
C SER A 227 3.02 -8.75 -14.97
N VAL A 228 3.03 -7.61 -14.27
CA VAL A 228 1.82 -6.95 -13.74
C VAL A 228 1.33 -5.81 -14.64
N LYS A 229 2.15 -5.34 -15.59
CA LYS A 229 1.81 -4.18 -16.45
C LYS A 229 0.48 -4.35 -17.19
N GLY A 230 0.18 -5.55 -17.67
CA GLY A 230 -1.08 -5.83 -18.37
C GLY A 230 -2.30 -5.65 -17.47
N TRP A 231 -2.21 -6.08 -16.20
CA TRP A 231 -3.24 -5.86 -15.21
C TRP A 231 -3.40 -4.37 -14.87
N MET A 232 -2.29 -3.63 -14.69
CA MET A 232 -2.35 -2.18 -14.42
C MET A 232 -2.98 -1.40 -15.58
N SER A 233 -2.58 -1.70 -16.82
CA SER A 233 -3.19 -1.09 -18.02
C SER A 233 -4.69 -1.36 -18.08
N GLY A 234 -5.10 -2.63 -17.95
CA GLY A 234 -6.51 -3.00 -17.96
C GLY A 234 -7.30 -2.32 -16.84
N PHE A 235 -6.72 -2.26 -15.64
CA PHE A 235 -7.34 -1.61 -14.48
C PHE A 235 -7.62 -0.12 -14.73
N VAL A 236 -6.66 0.60 -15.33
CA VAL A 236 -6.78 2.02 -15.70
C VAL A 236 -7.82 2.22 -16.79
N GLU A 237 -7.78 1.40 -17.84
CA GLU A 237 -8.71 1.48 -18.98
C GLU A 237 -10.16 1.18 -18.58
N GLU A 238 -10.39 0.07 -17.87
CA GLU A 238 -11.72 -0.38 -17.44
C GLU A 238 -12.44 0.64 -16.55
N ARG A 239 -11.66 1.40 -15.77
CA ARG A 239 -12.18 2.38 -14.82
C ARG A 239 -12.14 3.80 -15.35
N ASP A 240 -11.67 4.02 -16.59
CA ASP A 240 -11.49 5.34 -17.21
C ASP A 240 -10.74 6.29 -16.28
N LEU A 241 -9.60 5.81 -15.76
CA LEU A 241 -8.78 6.58 -14.83
C LEU A 241 -7.88 7.55 -15.59
N SER A 242 -7.91 8.80 -15.15
CA SER A 242 -6.99 9.84 -15.58
C SER A 242 -6.52 10.63 -14.37
N ARG A 243 -5.35 11.26 -14.50
CA ARG A 243 -4.81 12.15 -13.47
C ARG A 243 -5.85 13.20 -13.04
N ASP A 244 -6.52 13.83 -14.00
CA ASP A 244 -7.52 14.87 -13.75
C ASP A 244 -8.73 14.32 -12.99
N ARG A 245 -9.23 13.13 -13.38
CA ARG A 245 -10.36 12.51 -12.69
C ARG A 245 -10.02 12.18 -11.25
N ILE A 246 -8.83 11.65 -10.99
CA ILE A 246 -8.36 11.34 -9.63
C ILE A 246 -8.26 12.62 -8.81
N LEU A 247 -7.60 13.65 -9.35
CA LEU A 247 -7.42 14.92 -8.67
C LEU A 247 -8.73 15.65 -8.42
N ASN A 248 -9.73 15.53 -9.30
CA ASN A 248 -11.05 16.10 -9.06
C ASN A 248 -11.79 15.43 -7.89
N ASN A 249 -11.57 14.14 -7.67
CA ASN A 249 -12.18 13.40 -6.55
C ASN A 249 -11.40 13.62 -5.23
N ILE A 250 -10.08 13.73 -5.27
CA ILE A 250 -9.24 14.04 -4.10
C ILE A 250 -9.27 15.55 -3.75
N GLY A 251 -9.41 16.40 -4.76
CA GLY A 251 -9.23 17.86 -4.75
C GLY A 251 -10.32 18.64 -4.00
N GLY A 252 -11.36 17.98 -3.50
CA GLY A 252 -12.30 18.60 -2.55
C GLY A 252 -11.61 19.22 -1.31
N PHE A 253 -10.37 18.80 -1.02
CA PHE A 253 -9.56 19.26 0.11
C PHE A 253 -8.33 20.10 -0.27
N ILE A 254 -7.95 20.15 -1.56
CA ILE A 254 -6.75 20.84 -2.06
C ILE A 254 -7.15 21.68 -3.28
N GLU A 255 -7.13 23.01 -3.15
CA GLU A 255 -7.23 23.89 -4.33
C GLU A 255 -5.90 23.80 -5.09
N VAL A 256 -5.90 23.05 -6.19
CA VAL A 256 -4.69 22.79 -6.99
C VAL A 256 -4.77 23.60 -8.28
N ALA A 257 -3.71 24.35 -8.58
CA ALA A 257 -3.46 24.88 -9.91
C ALA A 257 -2.59 23.87 -10.69
N ASP A 258 -2.78 23.78 -12.01
CA ASP A 258 -2.10 22.80 -12.87
C ASP A 258 -0.57 22.83 -12.79
N ASP A 259 0.03 23.96 -12.38
CA ASP A 259 1.47 24.12 -12.18
C ASP A 259 1.99 23.53 -10.86
N LYS A 260 1.12 22.93 -10.03
CA LYS A 260 1.47 22.40 -8.71
C LYS A 260 1.17 20.91 -8.49
N LEU A 261 0.89 20.17 -9.55
CA LEU A 261 0.56 18.74 -9.48
C LEU A 261 1.64 17.91 -8.78
N ASP A 262 2.90 18.21 -9.07
CA ASP A 262 4.06 17.52 -8.47
C ASP A 262 4.13 17.72 -6.94
N TYR A 263 3.62 18.84 -6.42
CA TYR A 263 3.52 19.10 -4.98
C TYR A 263 2.36 18.33 -4.34
N VAL A 264 1.30 18.05 -5.08
CA VAL A 264 0.19 17.21 -4.62
C VAL A 264 0.66 15.78 -4.46
N ALA A 265 1.42 15.25 -5.42
CA ALA A 265 2.04 13.93 -5.32
C ALA A 265 2.88 13.81 -4.04
N ALA A 266 3.81 14.77 -3.84
CA ALA A 266 4.65 14.80 -2.64
C ALA A 266 3.86 14.97 -1.33
N PHE A 267 2.74 15.69 -1.37
CA PHE A 267 1.87 15.82 -0.22
C PHE A 267 1.17 14.52 0.12
N LEU A 268 0.59 13.84 -0.87
CA LEU A 268 -0.12 12.58 -0.66
C LEU A 268 0.84 11.50 -0.13
N ASP A 269 2.03 11.38 -0.74
CA ASP A 269 3.08 10.44 -0.31
C ASP A 269 3.49 10.65 1.16
N MET A 270 3.70 11.90 1.58
CA MET A 270 4.13 12.19 2.95
C MET A 270 2.99 12.10 3.99
N THR A 271 1.73 12.17 3.58
CA THR A 271 0.58 12.27 4.48
C THR A 271 -0.31 11.05 4.52
N THR A 272 -0.06 10.09 3.63
CA THR A 272 -0.80 8.85 3.56
C THR A 272 0.13 7.68 3.85
N ASN A 273 -0.39 6.69 4.58
CA ASN A 273 0.26 5.42 4.88
C ASN A 273 -0.72 4.29 4.47
N TYR A 274 -1.08 4.25 3.19
CA TYR A 274 -2.16 3.38 2.74
C TYR A 274 -1.73 1.90 2.61
N TYR A 275 -0.44 1.61 2.39
CA TYR A 275 0.08 0.24 2.43
C TYR A 275 -0.01 -0.33 3.83
N GLU A 276 0.47 0.39 4.85
CA GLU A 276 0.37 -0.02 6.25
C GLU A 276 -1.09 -0.16 6.69
N HIS A 277 -1.93 0.83 6.38
CA HIS A 277 -3.34 0.84 6.80
C HIS A 277 -4.11 -0.35 6.22
N THR A 278 -4.14 -0.48 4.89
CA THR A 278 -4.88 -1.56 4.23
C THR A 278 -4.20 -2.91 4.38
N GLY A 279 -2.87 -2.94 4.51
CA GLY A 279 -2.09 -4.15 4.78
C GLY A 279 -2.39 -4.73 6.17
N THR A 280 -2.56 -3.87 7.17
CA THR A 280 -3.01 -4.26 8.52
C THR A 280 -4.39 -4.89 8.48
N GLN A 281 -5.34 -4.25 7.79
CA GLN A 281 -6.70 -4.79 7.63
C GLN A 281 -6.70 -6.12 6.84
N THR A 282 -5.88 -6.22 5.79
CA THR A 282 -5.70 -7.45 4.99
C THR A 282 -5.25 -8.61 5.87
N LEU A 283 -4.25 -8.38 6.72
CA LEU A 283 -3.72 -9.38 7.64
C LEU A 283 -4.75 -9.77 8.70
N ALA A 284 -5.45 -8.79 9.29
CA ALA A 284 -6.50 -9.04 10.26
C ALA A 284 -7.59 -9.95 9.68
N LYS A 285 -8.13 -9.59 8.51
CA LYS A 285 -9.16 -10.38 7.82
C LYS A 285 -8.69 -11.79 7.47
N ARG A 286 -7.45 -11.96 7.01
CA ARG A 286 -6.90 -13.29 6.69
C ARG A 286 -6.72 -14.15 7.95
N LEU A 287 -6.17 -13.58 9.02
CA LEU A 287 -5.98 -14.25 10.31
C LEU A 287 -7.33 -14.65 10.93
N ILE A 288 -8.31 -13.76 10.91
CA ILE A 288 -9.66 -13.99 11.45
C ILE A 288 -10.37 -15.09 10.66
N ASN A 289 -10.40 -15.01 9.33
CA ASN A 289 -11.02 -16.05 8.50
C ASN A 289 -10.40 -17.42 8.75
N ARG A 290 -9.06 -17.48 8.83
CA ARG A 290 -8.36 -18.72 9.11
C ARG A 290 -8.63 -19.23 10.52
N ALA A 291 -8.59 -18.35 11.52
CA ALA A 291 -8.91 -18.70 12.89
C ALA A 291 -10.33 -19.26 13.02
N PHE A 292 -11.31 -18.61 12.38
CA PHE A 292 -12.71 -19.05 12.37
C PHE A 292 -12.89 -20.40 11.68
N ALA A 293 -12.14 -20.68 10.61
CA ALA A 293 -12.19 -22.00 9.94
C ALA A 293 -11.50 -23.12 10.73
N GLU A 294 -10.60 -22.79 11.67
CA GLU A 294 -9.84 -23.76 12.48
C GLU A 294 -10.52 -24.09 13.83
N ILE A 295 -11.55 -23.33 14.22
CA ILE A 295 -12.35 -23.51 15.44
C ILE A 295 -13.64 -24.24 15.08
#